data_AF-A0AA41W5Z6-F1
#
_entry.id   AF-A0AA41W5Z6-F1
#
_cell.length_a   1.000
_cell.length_b   1.000
_cell.length_c   1.000
_cell.angle_alpha   90.00
_cell.angle_beta   90.00
_cell.angle_gamma   90.00
#
_symmetry.space_group_name_H-M   'P 1'
#
loop_
_entity.id
_entity.type
_entity.pdbx_description
1 polymer ?
#
loop_
_entity_poly.entity_id
_entity_poly.type
_entity_poly.pdbx_seq_one_letter_code
_entity_poly.pdbx_strand_id
1 'polypeptide(L)'
;MSQPFAMFFGFYWLLHVFMPSLQWHVQYFRYPGANAYQEPLYVLSMILCFLGMIVTQLAYRYLFQDGMRISLKYKTFELRTFGVFFVSASCIFATGVAFGAKQALVILSVGFENYMADRISFGVGGGIKLLLAHWMYVSVIVFFFGFKVYQKFVWPRRLCLLMATIAFCCTLLYYGLNSNRNSVFILLLNLIVVWRLFVTPEDLKATKANNIKLVLLLSVMGLFFAVASSLRYDTHPAKGGEDKNVAEKVVKTLNGGFGNHENIVWLLHNPQPLLYGTTYVAAFANLIPRSFWPEKPVGGGPVIKNMIWPGSYQVGRKGNSSLTTGFFTEGLMNFGYLGFLIVPVLWSLYCKLLATVAKNQSNPLWALAFTFLFLQASTAFMYGEFLGFFARVVLSVFPVLVIAMLMSAFRLDDSEDNKS
;
A
#
# COMPACT_ATOMS: atom_id res chain seq x y z
N MET A 1 -7.79 19.86 8.88
CA MET A 1 -6.88 18.96 8.14
C MET A 1 -7.35 17.54 8.40
N SER A 2 -7.76 16.76 7.40
CA SER A 2 -7.93 15.32 7.65
C SER A 2 -6.53 14.73 7.73
N GLN A 3 -6.04 14.57 8.94
CA GLN A 3 -4.72 13.99 9.20
C GLN A 3 -4.64 12.67 8.42
N PRO A 4 -3.55 12.34 7.70
CA PRO A 4 -3.39 11.02 7.08
C PRO A 4 -3.60 9.86 8.06
N PHE A 5 -3.45 10.18 9.34
CA PHE A 5 -3.83 9.36 10.46
C PHE A 5 -5.33 9.06 10.62
N ALA A 6 -6.23 9.89 10.09
CA ALA A 6 -7.65 9.57 9.96
C ALA A 6 -7.88 8.47 8.90
N MET A 7 -7.03 8.37 7.87
CA MET A 7 -7.07 7.25 6.92
C MET A 7 -6.57 5.96 7.58
N PHE A 8 -5.48 6.05 8.35
CA PHE A 8 -5.03 4.97 9.24
C PHE A 8 -6.19 4.52 10.17
N PHE A 9 -6.92 5.51 10.71
CA PHE A 9 -8.27 5.46 11.28
C PHE A 9 -9.21 4.46 10.59
N GLY A 10 -9.61 4.85 9.38
CA GLY A 10 -10.59 4.13 8.59
C GLY A 10 -10.13 2.73 8.19
N PHE A 11 -8.86 2.56 7.83
CA PHE A 11 -8.30 1.24 7.53
C PHE A 11 -8.33 0.32 8.73
N TYR A 12 -7.93 0.81 9.91
CA TYR A 12 -8.05 0.06 11.15
C TYR A 12 -9.48 -0.42 11.37
N TRP A 13 -10.45 0.50 11.32
CA TRP A 13 -11.85 0.17 11.58
C TRP A 13 -12.36 -0.88 10.58
N LEU A 14 -12.02 -0.72 9.31
CA LEU A 14 -12.36 -1.69 8.27
C LEU A 14 -11.78 -3.08 8.58
N LEU A 15 -10.47 -3.16 8.86
CA LEU A 15 -9.74 -4.42 9.02
C LEU A 15 -10.01 -5.15 10.33
N HIS A 16 -10.17 -4.42 11.44
CA HIS A 16 -10.13 -4.96 12.79
C HIS A 16 -11.41 -4.77 13.59
N VAL A 17 -12.43 -4.15 13.00
CA VAL A 17 -13.77 -4.04 13.62
C VAL A 17 -14.84 -4.54 12.64
N PHE A 18 -14.95 -3.92 11.47
CA PHE A 18 -15.98 -4.25 10.49
C PHE A 18 -15.82 -5.65 9.91
N MET A 19 -14.65 -5.97 9.37
CA MET A 19 -14.39 -7.29 8.80
C MET A 19 -14.58 -8.43 9.82
N PRO A 20 -14.03 -8.32 11.05
CA PRO A 20 -14.25 -9.35 12.06
C PRO A 20 -15.73 -9.53 12.43
N SER A 21 -16.49 -8.43 12.53
CA SER A 21 -17.92 -8.47 12.81
C SER A 21 -18.69 -9.18 11.69
N LEU A 22 -18.35 -8.90 10.42
CA LEU A 22 -18.96 -9.59 9.28
C LEU A 22 -18.62 -11.08 9.24
N GLN A 23 -17.37 -11.45 9.52
CA GLN A 23 -16.95 -12.85 9.58
C GLN A 23 -17.71 -13.61 10.65
N TRP A 24 -17.88 -13.01 11.83
CA TRP A 24 -18.65 -13.58 12.93
C TRP A 24 -20.13 -13.71 12.57
N HIS A 25 -20.74 -12.68 11.99
CA HIS A 25 -22.16 -12.72 11.63
C HIS A 25 -22.48 -13.81 10.59
N VAL A 26 -21.60 -13.99 9.59
CA VAL A 26 -21.79 -14.98 8.51
C VAL A 26 -21.16 -16.34 8.86
N GLN A 27 -20.50 -16.45 10.02
CA GLN A 27 -19.78 -17.65 10.48
C GLN A 27 -18.79 -18.17 9.42
N TYR A 28 -18.12 -17.25 8.71
CA TYR A 28 -17.14 -17.57 7.68
C TYR A 28 -15.72 -17.25 8.14
N PHE A 29 -14.95 -18.31 8.37
CA PHE A 29 -13.55 -18.27 8.75
C PHE A 29 -12.70 -19.12 7.79
N ARG A 30 -11.43 -18.75 7.58
CA ARG A 30 -10.56 -19.37 6.57
C ARG A 30 -9.75 -20.53 7.13
N TYR A 31 -9.48 -20.56 8.43
CA TYR A 31 -8.51 -21.50 9.00
C TYR A 31 -9.16 -22.78 9.51
N PRO A 32 -8.42 -23.91 9.52
CA PRO A 32 -8.92 -25.15 10.10
C PRO A 32 -9.26 -24.96 11.58
N GLY A 33 -10.34 -25.56 12.04
CA GLY A 33 -10.79 -25.44 13.43
C GLY A 33 -11.40 -24.07 13.78
N ALA A 34 -11.58 -23.17 12.81
CA ALA A 34 -12.11 -21.84 13.09
C ALA A 34 -13.58 -21.84 13.55
N ASN A 35 -14.36 -22.88 13.25
CA ASN A 35 -15.68 -23.08 13.84
C ASN A 35 -15.63 -23.30 15.36
N ALA A 36 -14.44 -23.52 15.92
CA ALA A 36 -14.20 -23.64 17.36
C ALA A 36 -13.56 -22.38 17.96
N TYR A 37 -13.48 -21.26 17.22
CA TYR A 37 -13.02 -20.00 17.82
C TYR A 37 -13.96 -19.59 18.95
N GLN A 38 -13.38 -19.48 20.14
CA GLN A 38 -14.10 -19.01 21.32
C GLN A 38 -14.36 -17.50 21.18
N GLU A 39 -15.62 -17.10 21.37
CA GLU A 39 -16.04 -15.69 21.33
C GLU A 39 -15.15 -14.76 22.18
N PRO A 40 -14.73 -15.12 23.41
CA PRO A 40 -13.85 -14.27 24.22
C PRO A 40 -12.51 -13.96 23.56
N LEU A 41 -11.89 -14.92 22.85
CA LEU A 41 -10.62 -14.68 22.16
C LEU A 41 -10.79 -13.75 20.96
N TYR A 42 -11.92 -13.87 20.27
CA TYR A 42 -12.28 -12.99 19.17
C TYR A 42 -12.44 -11.55 19.65
N VAL A 43 -13.22 -11.34 20.72
CA VAL A 43 -13.40 -10.03 21.37
C VAL A 43 -12.07 -9.48 21.89
N LEU A 44 -11.27 -10.30 22.57
CA LEU A 44 -9.95 -9.91 23.05
C LEU A 44 -9.04 -9.44 21.90
N SER A 45 -9.05 -10.13 20.77
CA SER A 45 -8.24 -9.74 19.61
C SER A 45 -8.63 -8.35 19.07
N MET A 46 -9.92 -8.02 19.06
CA MET A 46 -10.41 -6.68 18.68
C MET A 46 -10.01 -5.63 19.72
N ILE A 47 -10.10 -5.94 21.02
CA ILE A 47 -9.66 -5.05 22.10
C ILE A 47 -8.16 -4.76 21.99
N LEU A 48 -7.32 -5.77 21.77
CA LEU A 48 -5.87 -5.59 21.64
C LEU A 48 -5.51 -4.71 20.44
N CYS A 49 -6.15 -4.94 19.29
CA CYS A 49 -6.00 -4.07 18.12
C CYS A 49 -6.43 -2.63 18.44
N PHE A 50 -7.52 -2.45 19.19
CA PHE A 50 -8.03 -1.14 19.58
C PHE A 50 -7.07 -0.41 20.53
N LEU A 51 -6.52 -1.11 21.52
CA LEU A 51 -5.51 -0.58 22.42
C LEU A 51 -4.25 -0.18 21.64
N GLY A 52 -3.77 -1.04 20.72
CA GLY A 52 -2.63 -0.72 19.87
C GLY A 52 -2.87 0.52 18.99
N MET A 53 -4.11 0.75 18.56
CA MET A 53 -4.48 2.00 17.88
C MET A 53 -4.48 3.21 18.80
N ILE A 54 -5.00 3.08 20.01
CA ILE A 54 -4.93 4.15 21.01
C ILE A 54 -3.47 4.51 21.26
N VAL A 55 -2.59 3.53 21.46
CA VAL A 55 -1.15 3.74 21.62
C VAL A 55 -0.58 4.47 20.40
N THR A 56 -0.90 4.02 19.19
CA THR A 56 -0.45 4.69 17.97
C THR A 56 -0.91 6.15 17.98
N GLN A 57 -2.16 6.41 18.39
CA GLN A 57 -2.75 7.74 18.41
C GLN A 57 -2.15 8.67 19.46
N LEU A 58 -1.94 8.16 20.66
CA LEU A 58 -1.29 8.89 21.74
C LEU A 58 0.16 9.19 21.38
N ALA A 59 0.90 8.19 20.88
CA ALA A 59 2.27 8.38 20.41
C ALA A 59 2.30 9.44 19.31
N TYR A 60 1.43 9.35 18.29
CA TYR A 60 1.34 10.35 17.24
C TYR A 60 1.03 11.75 17.81
N ARG A 61 -0.03 11.92 18.62
CA ARG A 61 -0.40 13.24 19.17
C ARG A 61 0.70 13.84 20.04
N TYR A 62 1.31 13.04 20.91
CA TYR A 62 2.41 13.46 21.76
C TYR A 62 3.62 13.90 20.93
N LEU A 63 3.90 13.16 19.86
CA LEU A 63 4.98 13.45 18.95
C LEU A 63 4.69 14.66 18.03
N PHE A 64 3.43 15.02 17.79
CA PHE A 64 3.00 16.09 16.88
C PHE A 64 2.11 17.15 17.53
N GLN A 65 2.60 17.76 18.61
CA GLN A 65 1.85 18.76 19.39
C GLN A 65 1.35 19.95 18.55
N ASP A 66 2.10 20.37 17.53
CA ASP A 66 1.77 21.56 16.72
C ASP A 66 0.80 21.30 15.55
N GLY A 67 0.34 20.06 15.37
CA GLY A 67 -0.45 19.67 14.21
C GLY A 67 0.37 19.71 12.92
N MET A 68 0.62 18.55 12.33
CA MET A 68 1.40 18.49 11.09
C MET A 68 0.64 19.02 9.89
N ARG A 69 0.98 20.23 9.43
CA ARG A 69 0.59 20.73 8.11
C ARG A 69 1.74 20.61 7.12
N ILE A 70 1.72 19.56 6.31
CA ILE A 70 2.53 19.51 5.09
C ILE A 70 1.78 20.34 4.05
N SER A 71 2.19 21.59 3.87
CA SER A 71 1.73 22.44 2.79
C SER A 71 2.94 22.80 1.94
N LEU A 72 2.81 22.55 0.65
CA LEU A 72 3.76 22.95 -0.35
C LEU A 72 3.67 24.48 -0.51
N LYS A 73 4.49 25.27 0.20
CA LYS A 73 4.58 26.74 0.04
C LYS A 73 5.31 27.14 -1.27
N TYR A 74 5.13 26.38 -2.34
CA TYR A 74 6.07 26.45 -3.46
C TYR A 74 5.60 27.34 -4.60
N LYS A 75 6.58 28.10 -5.10
CA LYS A 75 6.52 28.71 -6.42
C LYS A 75 6.42 27.60 -7.47
N THR A 76 5.55 27.82 -8.45
CA THR A 76 5.44 26.99 -9.67
C THR A 76 6.81 26.73 -10.28
N PHE A 77 7.03 25.54 -10.84
CA PHE A 77 8.27 25.27 -11.56
C PHE A 77 8.41 26.17 -12.78
N GLU A 78 9.66 26.46 -13.13
CA GLU A 78 10.00 27.22 -14.32
C GLU A 78 9.99 26.33 -15.56
N LEU A 79 9.62 26.90 -16.70
CA LEU A 79 9.46 26.17 -17.96
C LEU A 79 10.73 25.42 -18.39
N ARG A 80 11.92 25.98 -18.14
CA ARG A 80 13.20 25.34 -18.48
C ARG A 80 13.40 23.97 -17.84
N THR A 81 12.87 23.79 -16.63
CA THR A 81 13.00 22.51 -15.90
C THR A 81 12.03 21.44 -16.41
N PHE A 82 11.07 21.82 -17.26
CA PHE A 82 10.04 20.91 -17.77
C PHE A 82 10.63 19.76 -18.59
N GLY A 83 11.63 20.01 -19.43
CA GLY A 83 12.25 18.97 -20.24
C GLY A 83 12.84 17.85 -19.38
N VAL A 84 13.65 18.21 -18.39
CA VAL A 84 14.28 17.27 -17.45
C VAL A 84 13.23 16.48 -16.67
N PHE A 85 12.23 17.19 -16.11
CA PHE A 85 11.13 16.56 -15.40
C PHE A 85 10.37 15.56 -16.28
N PHE A 86 9.96 15.99 -17.47
CA PHE A 86 9.08 15.22 -18.34
C PHE A 86 9.79 14.00 -18.94
N VAL A 87 11.05 14.13 -19.37
CA VAL A 87 11.87 13.01 -19.86
C VAL A 87 12.07 11.98 -18.75
N SER A 88 12.44 12.43 -17.54
CA SER A 88 12.65 11.53 -16.40
C SER A 88 11.36 10.78 -16.02
N ALA A 89 10.23 11.49 -15.93
CA ALA A 89 8.92 10.89 -15.65
C ALA A 89 8.49 9.90 -16.75
N SER A 90 8.77 10.23 -18.02
CA SER A 90 8.48 9.36 -19.17
C SER A 90 9.34 8.10 -19.18
N CYS A 91 10.61 8.18 -18.77
CA CYS A 91 11.47 7.00 -18.61
C CYS A 91 10.94 6.04 -17.54
N ILE A 92 10.45 6.59 -16.42
CA ILE A 92 9.81 5.79 -15.35
C ILE A 92 8.54 5.11 -15.89
N PHE A 93 7.73 5.86 -16.64
CA PHE A 93 6.50 5.33 -17.25
C PHE A 93 6.79 4.21 -18.25
N ALA A 94 7.73 4.44 -19.18
CA ALA A 94 8.12 3.46 -20.18
C ALA A 94 8.67 2.17 -19.53
N THR A 95 9.48 2.31 -18.48
CA THR A 95 9.96 1.16 -17.70
C THR A 95 8.79 0.41 -17.07
N GLY A 96 7.89 1.12 -16.40
CA GLY A 96 6.69 0.54 -15.79
C GLY A 96 5.83 -0.22 -16.80
N VAL A 97 5.55 0.38 -17.96
CA VAL A 97 4.76 -0.23 -19.03
C VAL A 97 5.45 -1.45 -19.61
N ALA A 98 6.76 -1.38 -19.86
CA ALA A 98 7.50 -2.52 -20.41
C ALA A 98 7.46 -3.74 -19.48
N PHE A 99 7.68 -3.55 -18.17
CA PHE A 99 7.59 -4.65 -17.19
C PHE A 99 6.14 -5.07 -16.93
N GLY A 100 5.19 -4.14 -16.91
CA GLY A 100 3.76 -4.42 -16.77
C GLY A 100 3.21 -5.24 -17.93
N ALA A 101 3.58 -4.90 -19.17
CA ALA A 101 3.20 -5.63 -20.37
C ALA A 101 3.79 -7.04 -20.37
N LYS A 102 5.09 -7.20 -20.03
CA LYS A 102 5.71 -8.52 -19.90
C LYS A 102 4.95 -9.41 -18.91
N GLN A 103 4.56 -8.85 -17.76
CA GLN A 103 3.79 -9.61 -16.78
C GLN A 103 2.35 -9.88 -17.22
N ALA A 104 1.71 -8.93 -17.89
CA ALA A 104 0.39 -9.15 -18.49
C ALA A 104 0.43 -10.30 -19.51
N LEU A 105 1.47 -10.37 -20.35
CA LEU A 105 1.66 -11.48 -21.30
C LEU A 105 1.84 -12.82 -20.57
N VAL A 106 2.57 -12.87 -19.46
CA VAL A 106 2.67 -14.08 -18.62
C VAL A 106 1.30 -14.50 -18.12
N ILE A 107 0.52 -13.57 -17.54
CA ILE A 107 -0.84 -13.83 -17.05
C ILE A 107 -1.75 -14.38 -18.16
N LEU A 108 -1.70 -13.77 -19.35
CA LEU A 108 -2.50 -14.20 -20.49
C LEU A 108 -2.05 -15.56 -21.03
N SER A 109 -0.74 -15.83 -21.10
CA SER A 109 -0.19 -17.08 -21.63
C SER A 109 -0.49 -18.30 -20.75
N VAL A 110 -0.44 -18.12 -19.43
CA VAL A 110 -0.71 -19.19 -18.45
C VAL A 110 -2.21 -19.37 -18.22
N GLY A 111 -3.00 -18.35 -18.56
CA GLY A 111 -4.40 -18.22 -18.17
C GLY A 111 -4.52 -17.54 -16.81
N PHE A 112 -5.45 -16.58 -16.72
CA PHE A 112 -5.66 -15.75 -15.53
C PHE A 112 -5.91 -16.59 -14.27
N GLU A 113 -6.69 -17.67 -14.36
CA GLU A 113 -7.04 -18.53 -13.22
C GLU A 113 -5.84 -19.28 -12.66
N ASN A 114 -5.07 -19.93 -13.55
CA ASN A 114 -3.84 -20.64 -13.19
C ASN A 114 -2.81 -19.68 -12.59
N TYR A 115 -2.67 -18.49 -13.18
CA TYR A 115 -1.81 -17.45 -12.62
C TYR A 115 -2.28 -17.02 -11.22
N MET A 116 -3.57 -16.79 -11.02
CA MET A 116 -4.10 -16.36 -9.73
C MET A 116 -3.97 -17.45 -8.65
N ALA A 117 -4.08 -18.72 -9.03
CA ALA A 117 -3.89 -19.85 -8.13
C ALA A 117 -2.42 -20.00 -7.67
N ASP A 118 -1.45 -19.72 -8.54
CA ASP A 118 -0.02 -19.94 -8.24
C ASP A 118 0.89 -18.74 -8.59
N ARG A 119 0.41 -17.51 -8.35
CA ARG A 119 1.15 -16.29 -8.70
C ARG A 119 2.53 -16.18 -8.04
N ILE A 120 2.71 -16.81 -6.88
CA ILE A 120 3.99 -16.78 -6.17
C ILE A 120 5.03 -17.55 -6.97
N SER A 121 4.70 -18.73 -7.50
CA SER A 121 5.62 -19.54 -8.29
C SER A 121 6.02 -18.87 -9.60
N PHE A 122 5.07 -18.22 -10.29
CA PHE A 122 5.37 -17.43 -11.49
C PHE A 122 6.22 -16.18 -11.19
N GLY A 123 6.22 -15.70 -9.94
CA GLY A 123 7.02 -14.57 -9.50
C GLY A 123 8.41 -14.93 -8.95
N VAL A 124 8.73 -16.22 -8.75
CA VAL A 124 10.00 -16.65 -8.15
C VAL A 124 11.17 -16.17 -9.01
N GLY A 125 12.18 -15.57 -8.37
CA GLY A 125 13.34 -14.98 -9.04
C GLY A 125 13.03 -13.68 -9.82
N GLY A 126 11.77 -13.35 -10.05
CA GLY A 126 11.30 -12.17 -10.80
C GLY A 126 10.83 -11.01 -9.92
N GLY A 127 11.09 -11.03 -8.60
CA GLY A 127 10.54 -10.06 -7.65
C GLY A 127 10.77 -8.59 -8.02
N ILE A 128 11.99 -8.24 -8.44
CA ILE A 128 12.30 -6.87 -8.91
C ILE A 128 11.51 -6.54 -10.18
N LYS A 129 11.41 -7.47 -11.13
CA LYS A 129 10.65 -7.28 -12.38
C LYS A 129 9.17 -7.01 -12.11
N LEU A 130 8.58 -7.75 -11.17
CA LEU A 130 7.19 -7.53 -10.71
C LEU A 130 7.02 -6.16 -10.06
N LEU A 131 7.99 -5.71 -9.27
CA LEU A 131 7.95 -4.42 -8.60
C LEU A 131 8.24 -3.25 -9.56
N LEU A 132 9.02 -3.43 -10.64
CA LEU A 132 9.22 -2.41 -11.66
C LEU A 132 7.93 -2.10 -12.44
N ALA A 133 7.02 -3.07 -12.61
CA ALA A 133 5.69 -2.77 -13.16
C ALA A 133 4.90 -1.76 -12.30
N HIS A 134 5.23 -1.66 -11.00
CA HIS A 134 4.65 -0.65 -10.10
C HIS A 134 5.08 0.78 -10.45
N TRP A 135 6.08 0.97 -11.32
CA TRP A 135 6.44 2.30 -11.79
C TRP A 135 5.35 2.96 -12.64
N MET A 136 4.44 2.20 -13.28
CA MET A 136 3.25 2.79 -13.92
C MET A 136 2.42 3.58 -12.92
N TYR A 137 2.22 3.00 -11.73
CA TYR A 137 1.53 3.62 -10.61
C TYR A 137 2.24 4.89 -10.14
N VAL A 138 3.57 4.87 -10.05
CA VAL A 138 4.37 6.03 -9.65
C VAL A 138 4.29 7.14 -10.69
N SER A 139 4.31 6.78 -11.99
CA SER A 139 4.17 7.74 -13.08
C SER A 139 2.86 8.50 -13.03
N VAL A 140 1.74 7.88 -12.63
CA VAL A 140 0.47 8.61 -12.44
C VAL A 140 0.65 9.74 -11.42
N ILE A 141 1.29 9.43 -10.28
CA ILE A 141 1.51 10.38 -9.19
C ILE A 141 2.45 11.51 -9.65
N VAL A 142 3.55 11.16 -10.33
CA VAL A 142 4.54 12.12 -10.83
C VAL A 142 3.92 13.03 -11.89
N PHE A 143 3.26 12.50 -12.91
CA PHE A 143 2.63 13.34 -13.94
C PHE A 143 1.49 14.19 -13.38
N PHE A 144 0.69 13.65 -12.45
CA PHE A 144 -0.36 14.45 -11.78
C PHE A 144 0.23 15.58 -10.93
N PHE A 145 1.38 15.34 -10.28
CA PHE A 145 2.14 16.39 -9.62
C PHE A 145 2.65 17.43 -10.62
N GLY A 146 3.21 17.02 -11.77
CA GLY A 146 3.61 17.93 -12.85
C GLY A 146 2.45 18.82 -13.34
N PHE A 147 1.25 18.25 -13.51
CA PHE A 147 0.04 19.00 -13.84
C PHE A 147 -0.27 20.11 -12.84
N LYS A 148 0.02 19.90 -11.55
CA LYS A 148 -0.18 20.92 -10.50
C LYS A 148 0.92 21.97 -10.47
N VAL A 149 2.18 21.54 -10.61
CA VAL A 149 3.32 22.45 -10.43
C VAL A 149 3.54 23.38 -11.65
N TYR A 150 3.20 22.94 -12.86
CA TYR A 150 3.30 23.75 -14.09
C TYR A 150 2.03 24.55 -14.42
N GLN A 151 1.22 24.92 -13.42
CA GLN A 151 -0.07 25.58 -13.64
C GLN A 151 -0.03 26.90 -14.44
N LYS A 152 1.11 27.60 -14.46
CA LYS A 152 1.33 28.83 -15.24
C LYS A 152 1.44 28.60 -16.75
N PHE A 153 1.80 27.38 -17.18
CA PHE A 153 2.05 27.08 -18.58
C PHE A 153 0.98 26.12 -19.09
N VAL A 154 0.22 26.53 -20.11
CA VAL A 154 -0.93 25.76 -20.58
C VAL A 154 -0.52 24.42 -21.20
N TRP A 155 0.47 24.43 -22.10
CA TRP A 155 0.88 23.23 -22.84
C TRP A 155 1.57 22.17 -21.95
N PRO A 156 2.55 22.48 -21.06
CA PRO A 156 3.18 21.48 -20.20
C PRO A 156 2.19 20.88 -19.22
N ARG A 157 1.29 21.72 -18.69
CA ARG A 157 0.21 21.31 -17.80
C ARG A 157 -0.72 20.30 -18.48
N ARG A 158 -1.20 20.61 -19.69
CA ARG A 158 -2.08 19.71 -20.45
C ARG A 158 -1.39 18.41 -20.81
N LEU A 159 -0.12 18.48 -21.21
CA LEU A 159 0.68 17.30 -21.52
C LEU A 159 0.88 16.40 -20.29
N CYS A 160 1.17 16.98 -19.12
CA CYS A 160 1.23 16.23 -17.86
C CYS A 160 -0.10 15.56 -17.52
N LEU A 161 -1.23 16.24 -17.71
CA LEU A 161 -2.55 15.66 -17.44
C LEU A 161 -2.88 14.50 -18.39
N LEU A 162 -2.57 14.66 -19.69
CA LEU A 162 -2.72 13.60 -20.68
C LEU A 162 -1.90 12.37 -20.28
N MET A 163 -0.62 12.55 -19.96
CA MET A 163 0.26 11.46 -19.55
C MET A 163 -0.16 10.82 -18.23
N ALA A 164 -0.64 11.61 -17.25
CA ALA A 164 -1.20 11.07 -16.00
C ALA A 164 -2.42 10.19 -16.28
N THR A 165 -3.27 10.58 -17.23
CA THR A 165 -4.48 9.85 -17.61
C THR A 165 -4.12 8.54 -18.32
N ILE A 166 -3.21 8.58 -19.28
CA ILE A 166 -2.69 7.39 -19.98
C ILE A 166 -2.07 6.42 -18.96
N ALA A 167 -1.21 6.92 -18.06
CA ALA A 167 -0.59 6.10 -17.03
C ALA A 167 -1.62 5.51 -16.05
N PHE A 168 -2.67 6.26 -15.71
CA PHE A 168 -3.77 5.78 -14.87
C PHE A 168 -4.52 4.63 -15.54
N CYS A 169 -4.89 4.77 -16.82
CA CYS A 169 -5.54 3.70 -17.58
C CYS A 169 -4.65 2.44 -17.67
N CYS A 170 -3.36 2.59 -17.97
CA CYS A 170 -2.41 1.47 -17.99
C CYS A 170 -2.31 0.79 -16.61
N THR A 171 -2.31 1.58 -15.54
CA THR A 171 -2.26 1.09 -14.17
C THR A 171 -3.52 0.32 -13.80
N LEU A 172 -4.70 0.82 -14.18
CA LEU A 172 -5.97 0.12 -13.97
C LEU A 172 -6.03 -1.20 -14.73
N LEU A 173 -5.60 -1.21 -15.99
CA LEU A 173 -5.54 -2.43 -16.80
C LEU A 173 -4.61 -3.47 -16.16
N TYR A 174 -3.39 -3.09 -15.82
CA TYR A 174 -2.41 -3.98 -15.22
C TYR A 174 -2.87 -4.54 -13.87
N TYR A 175 -3.36 -3.69 -12.95
CA TYR A 175 -3.81 -4.18 -11.65
C TYR A 175 -5.16 -4.89 -11.69
N GLY A 176 -5.97 -4.64 -12.72
CA GLY A 176 -7.14 -5.45 -13.04
C GLY A 176 -6.74 -6.89 -13.37
N LEU A 177 -5.75 -7.05 -14.26
CA LEU A 177 -5.18 -8.36 -14.65
C LEU A 177 -4.41 -9.05 -13.52
N ASN A 178 -3.69 -8.30 -12.68
CA ASN A 178 -2.95 -8.87 -11.54
C ASN A 178 -3.83 -9.01 -10.27
N SER A 179 -5.13 -8.68 -10.35
CA SER A 179 -6.10 -8.73 -9.25
C SER A 179 -5.65 -7.98 -7.97
N ASN A 180 -4.84 -6.93 -8.10
CA ASN A 180 -4.26 -6.19 -6.97
C ASN A 180 -5.02 -4.89 -6.72
N ARG A 181 -6.22 -5.04 -6.16
CA ARG A 181 -7.19 -3.96 -5.89
C ARG A 181 -6.64 -2.91 -4.92
N ASN A 182 -5.88 -3.35 -3.93
CA ASN A 182 -5.31 -2.48 -2.91
C ASN A 182 -4.36 -1.46 -3.52
N SER A 183 -3.64 -1.83 -4.59
CA SER A 183 -2.76 -0.88 -5.27
C SER A 183 -3.54 0.23 -5.99
N VAL A 184 -4.69 -0.07 -6.59
CA VAL A 184 -5.57 0.95 -7.19
C VAL A 184 -6.17 1.85 -6.11
N PHE A 185 -6.64 1.28 -5.01
CA PHE A 185 -7.19 2.08 -3.91
C PHE A 185 -6.14 3.03 -3.32
N ILE A 186 -4.94 2.51 -3.02
CA ILE A 186 -3.83 3.32 -2.51
C ILE A 186 -3.41 4.38 -3.55
N LEU A 187 -3.50 4.10 -4.85
CA LEU A 187 -3.22 5.10 -5.90
C LEU A 187 -4.15 6.30 -5.78
N LEU A 188 -5.45 6.04 -5.67
CA LEU A 188 -6.45 7.09 -5.57
C LEU A 188 -6.23 7.94 -4.32
N LEU A 189 -5.91 7.31 -3.18
CA LEU A 189 -5.54 8.04 -1.96
C LEU A 189 -4.30 8.93 -2.18
N ASN A 190 -3.29 8.44 -2.89
CA ASN A 190 -2.10 9.23 -3.22
C ASN A 190 -2.46 10.44 -4.09
N LEU A 191 -3.30 10.28 -5.11
CA LEU A 191 -3.74 11.39 -5.96
C LEU A 191 -4.51 12.46 -5.17
N ILE A 192 -5.31 12.04 -4.19
CA ILE A 192 -6.03 12.96 -3.29
C ILE A 192 -5.04 13.74 -2.42
N VAL A 193 -4.07 13.04 -1.83
CA VAL A 193 -3.06 13.69 -0.99
C VAL A 193 -2.24 14.67 -1.83
N VAL A 194 -1.78 14.27 -3.01
CA VAL A 194 -1.07 15.16 -3.93
C VAL A 194 -1.94 16.34 -4.34
N TRP A 195 -3.23 16.14 -4.65
CA TRP A 195 -4.12 17.25 -4.96
C TRP A 195 -4.19 18.25 -3.80
N ARG A 196 -4.35 17.75 -2.57
CA ARG A 196 -4.43 18.58 -1.36
C ARG A 196 -3.13 19.28 -0.99
N LEU A 197 -1.97 18.77 -1.39
CA LEU A 197 -0.71 19.47 -1.19
C LEU A 197 -0.71 20.88 -1.82
N PHE A 198 -1.52 21.10 -2.85
CA PHE A 198 -1.64 22.38 -3.58
C PHE A 198 -2.89 23.21 -3.24
N VAL A 199 -3.76 22.76 -2.34
CA VAL A 199 -5.00 23.48 -1.98
C VAL A 199 -4.72 24.37 -0.77
N THR A 200 -5.06 25.66 -0.85
CA THR A 200 -4.87 26.60 0.27
C THR A 200 -5.84 26.30 1.42
N PRO A 201 -5.54 26.70 2.66
CA PRO A 201 -6.47 26.57 3.78
C PRO A 201 -7.81 27.28 3.54
N GLU A 202 -7.81 28.42 2.82
CA GLU A 202 -9.01 29.13 2.42
C GLU A 202 -9.87 28.28 1.47
N ASP A 203 -9.25 27.72 0.43
CA ASP A 203 -9.92 26.83 -0.55
C ASP A 203 -10.48 25.56 0.11
N LEU A 204 -9.82 25.07 1.18
CA LEU A 204 -10.27 23.89 1.93
C LEU A 204 -11.61 24.10 2.64
N LYS A 205 -11.89 25.33 3.12
CA LYS A 205 -13.17 25.66 3.75
C LYS A 205 -14.31 25.63 2.72
N ALA A 206 -14.05 26.17 1.52
CA ALA A 206 -15.00 26.14 0.41
C ALA A 206 -15.25 24.71 -0.13
N THR A 207 -14.28 23.80 0.02
CA THR A 207 -14.33 22.44 -0.55
C THR A 207 -14.83 21.34 0.39
N LYS A 208 -15.45 21.66 1.54
CA LYS A 208 -15.99 20.64 2.47
C LYS A 208 -16.96 19.67 1.76
N ALA A 209 -17.82 20.18 0.87
CA ALA A 209 -18.71 19.36 0.04
C ALA A 209 -17.97 18.48 -0.98
N ASN A 210 -16.90 18.99 -1.60
CA ASN A 210 -16.08 18.23 -2.56
C ASN A 210 -15.32 17.08 -1.90
N ASN A 211 -14.92 17.24 -0.64
CA ASN A 211 -14.27 16.18 0.12
C ASN A 211 -15.22 15.01 0.40
N ILE A 212 -16.51 15.26 0.66
CA ILE A 212 -17.52 14.20 0.83
C ILE A 212 -17.73 13.47 -0.50
N LYS A 213 -17.90 14.21 -1.61
CA LYS A 213 -18.05 13.62 -2.96
C LYS A 213 -16.87 12.71 -3.32
N LEU A 214 -15.66 13.13 -2.97
CA LEU A 214 -14.44 12.37 -3.21
C LEU A 214 -14.39 11.09 -2.38
N VAL A 215 -14.70 11.17 -1.08
CA VAL A 215 -14.79 9.97 -0.22
C VAL A 215 -15.86 9.00 -0.72
N LEU A 216 -17.01 9.52 -1.14
CA LEU A 216 -18.08 8.73 -1.75
C LEU A 216 -17.61 8.06 -3.04
N LEU A 217 -16.95 8.80 -3.94
CA LEU A 217 -16.40 8.26 -5.18
C LEU A 217 -15.41 7.11 -4.91
N LEU A 218 -14.49 7.29 -3.96
CA LEU A 218 -13.57 6.22 -3.56
C LEU A 218 -14.29 5.00 -3.00
N SER A 219 -15.34 5.22 -2.21
CA SER A 219 -16.15 4.16 -1.62
C SER A 219 -16.91 3.39 -2.70
N VAL A 220 -17.48 4.09 -3.68
CA VAL A 220 -18.16 3.51 -4.85
C VAL A 220 -17.18 2.74 -5.73
N MET A 221 -15.99 3.28 -6.00
CA MET A 221 -14.96 2.56 -6.75
C MET A 221 -14.51 1.31 -6.00
N GLY A 222 -14.31 1.39 -4.68
CA GLY A 222 -13.99 0.24 -3.84
C GLY A 222 -15.08 -0.84 -3.90
N LEU A 223 -16.35 -0.44 -3.81
CA LEU A 223 -17.51 -1.33 -3.93
C LEU A 223 -17.59 -1.95 -5.34
N PHE A 224 -17.40 -1.15 -6.39
CA PHE A 224 -17.37 -1.63 -7.77
C PHE A 224 -16.31 -2.71 -7.97
N PHE A 225 -15.09 -2.50 -7.47
CA PHE A 225 -14.04 -3.52 -7.54
C PHE A 225 -14.35 -4.78 -6.71
N ALA A 226 -15.07 -4.64 -5.58
CA ALA A 226 -15.54 -5.76 -4.80
C ALA A 226 -16.59 -6.58 -5.57
N VAL A 227 -17.62 -5.92 -6.11
CA VAL A 227 -18.71 -6.55 -6.88
C VAL A 227 -18.20 -7.16 -8.19
N ALA A 228 -17.36 -6.44 -8.96
CA ALA A 228 -16.75 -6.97 -10.18
C ALA A 228 -15.83 -8.17 -9.92
N SER A 229 -15.44 -8.42 -8.66
CA SER A 229 -14.69 -9.61 -8.27
C SER A 229 -15.56 -10.76 -7.77
N SER A 230 -16.70 -10.48 -7.13
CA SER A 230 -17.64 -11.53 -6.73
C SER A 230 -18.28 -12.17 -7.95
N LEU A 231 -18.63 -11.37 -8.97
CA LEU A 231 -19.16 -11.86 -10.25
C LEU A 231 -18.20 -12.81 -10.98
N ARG A 232 -16.89 -12.76 -10.69
CA ARG A 232 -15.88 -13.67 -11.27
C ARG A 232 -15.83 -15.04 -10.58
N TYR A 233 -16.29 -15.15 -9.34
CA TYR A 233 -16.35 -16.45 -8.66
C TYR A 233 -17.57 -17.27 -9.11
N ASP A 234 -18.60 -16.62 -9.64
CA ASP A 234 -19.83 -17.27 -10.09
C ASP A 234 -19.71 -17.90 -11.49
N THR A 235 -18.68 -17.55 -12.27
CA THR A 235 -18.43 -18.16 -13.58
C THR A 235 -17.74 -19.53 -13.53
N HIS A 236 -17.52 -20.09 -12.34
CA HIS A 236 -17.04 -21.47 -12.15
C HIS A 236 -18.22 -22.39 -11.80
N PRO A 237 -18.99 -22.90 -12.79
CA PRO A 237 -20.11 -23.83 -12.56
C PRO A 237 -19.66 -25.22 -12.05
N ALA A 238 -18.38 -25.41 -11.74
CA ALA A 238 -17.76 -26.72 -11.56
C ALA A 238 -17.96 -27.35 -10.16
N LYS A 239 -18.68 -26.71 -9.22
CA LYS A 239 -19.06 -27.36 -7.97
C LYS A 239 -20.51 -27.02 -7.68
N GLY A 240 -21.41 -27.92 -8.07
CA GLY A 240 -22.86 -27.87 -7.86
C GLY A 240 -23.27 -27.90 -6.38
N GLY A 241 -22.73 -26.98 -5.58
CA GLY A 241 -23.23 -26.66 -4.26
C GLY A 241 -24.35 -25.64 -4.39
N GLU A 242 -25.48 -25.97 -3.78
CA GLU A 242 -26.67 -25.13 -3.63
C GLU A 242 -26.32 -23.68 -3.28
N ASP A 243 -27.14 -22.76 -3.79
CA ASP A 243 -27.01 -21.31 -3.71
C ASP A 243 -26.54 -20.82 -2.33
N LYS A 244 -25.22 -20.64 -2.20
CA LYS A 244 -24.65 -19.91 -1.07
C LYS A 244 -25.18 -18.48 -1.10
N ASN A 245 -25.75 -18.07 0.04
CA ASN A 245 -26.24 -16.71 0.30
C ASN A 245 -25.23 -15.68 -0.24
N VAL A 246 -25.73 -14.69 -1.01
CA VAL A 246 -24.94 -13.58 -1.57
C VAL A 246 -24.04 -12.92 -0.50
N ALA A 247 -24.52 -12.85 0.75
CA ALA A 247 -23.75 -12.34 1.89
C ALA A 247 -22.44 -13.12 2.12
N GLU A 248 -22.46 -14.46 2.06
CA GLU A 248 -21.25 -15.29 2.23
C GLU A 248 -20.25 -15.05 1.11
N LYS A 249 -20.70 -14.91 -0.13
CA LYS A 249 -19.83 -14.61 -1.28
C LYS A 249 -19.14 -13.25 -1.13
N VAL A 250 -19.89 -12.24 -0.67
CA VAL A 250 -19.35 -10.89 -0.38
C VAL A 250 -18.34 -10.96 0.76
N VAL A 251 -18.67 -11.60 1.89
CA VAL A 251 -17.76 -11.74 3.03
C VAL A 251 -16.50 -12.51 2.65
N LYS A 252 -16.62 -13.62 1.91
CA LYS A 252 -15.47 -14.39 1.40
C LYS A 252 -14.55 -13.54 0.53
N THR A 253 -15.13 -12.73 -0.35
CA THR A 253 -14.39 -11.81 -1.23
C THR A 253 -13.65 -10.75 -0.42
N LEU A 254 -14.33 -10.12 0.54
CA LEU A 254 -13.74 -9.12 1.41
C LEU A 254 -12.67 -9.74 2.33
N ASN A 255 -12.89 -10.94 2.85
CA ASN A 255 -11.96 -11.68 3.70
C ASN A 255 -10.66 -12.06 2.94
N GLY A 256 -10.74 -12.32 1.63
CA GLY A 256 -9.55 -12.47 0.80
C GLY A 256 -8.68 -11.20 0.74
N GLY A 257 -9.31 -10.02 0.77
CA GLY A 257 -8.62 -8.73 0.65
C GLY A 257 -8.31 -8.02 1.96
N PHE A 258 -9.02 -8.33 3.05
CA PHE A 258 -9.01 -7.60 4.33
C PHE A 258 -9.08 -8.51 5.56
N GLY A 259 -9.00 -9.83 5.38
CA GLY A 259 -9.16 -10.84 6.43
C GLY A 259 -7.99 -11.04 7.38
N ASN A 260 -6.98 -10.17 7.37
CA ASN A 260 -5.76 -10.41 8.13
C ASN A 260 -5.99 -10.43 9.65
N HIS A 261 -7.11 -9.92 10.16
CA HIS A 261 -7.45 -10.01 11.58
C HIS A 261 -7.60 -11.46 12.08
N GLU A 262 -8.07 -12.38 11.24
CA GLU A 262 -8.18 -13.81 11.62
C GLU A 262 -6.83 -14.41 12.03
N ASN A 263 -5.72 -13.89 11.50
CA ASN A 263 -4.38 -14.29 11.94
C ASN A 263 -4.15 -14.05 13.43
N ILE A 264 -4.66 -12.93 13.94
CA ILE A 264 -4.50 -12.53 15.34
C ILE A 264 -5.27 -13.49 16.23
N VAL A 265 -6.53 -13.76 15.87
CA VAL A 265 -7.39 -14.73 16.57
C VAL A 265 -6.72 -16.11 16.62
N TRP A 266 -6.20 -16.56 15.47
CA TRP A 266 -5.53 -17.85 15.38
C TRP A 266 -4.28 -17.94 16.26
N LEU A 267 -3.45 -16.89 16.27
CA LEU A 267 -2.24 -16.83 17.12
C LEU A 267 -2.57 -16.79 18.62
N LEU A 268 -3.67 -16.14 19.00
CA LEU A 268 -4.14 -16.14 20.39
C LEU A 268 -4.65 -17.52 20.83
N HIS A 269 -5.28 -18.26 19.91
CA HIS A 269 -5.75 -19.62 20.17
C HIS A 269 -4.62 -20.67 20.11
N ASN A 270 -3.57 -20.41 19.33
CA ASN A 270 -2.46 -21.35 19.10
C ASN A 270 -1.11 -20.66 19.40
N PRO A 271 -0.74 -20.50 20.68
CA PRO A 271 0.51 -19.84 21.05
C PRO A 271 1.72 -20.43 20.32
N GLN A 272 2.50 -19.57 19.68
CA GLN A 272 3.72 -19.94 18.95
C GLN A 272 4.94 -19.31 19.62
N PRO A 273 6.15 -19.91 19.45
CA PRO A 273 7.39 -19.25 19.83
C PRO A 273 7.54 -17.87 19.17
N LEU A 274 8.07 -16.91 19.92
CA LEU A 274 8.30 -15.56 19.42
C LEU A 274 9.42 -15.54 18.39
N LEU A 275 9.27 -14.70 17.37
CA LEU A 275 10.26 -14.53 16.29
C LEU A 275 11.28 -13.43 16.55
N TYR A 276 11.13 -12.65 17.63
CA TYR A 276 12.08 -11.64 18.11
C TYR A 276 12.58 -10.64 17.06
N GLY A 277 11.75 -10.28 16.09
CA GLY A 277 12.09 -9.32 15.04
C GLY A 277 12.54 -9.94 13.72
N THR A 278 12.65 -11.28 13.63
CA THR A 278 13.18 -11.98 12.45
C THR A 278 12.43 -11.62 11.16
N THR A 279 11.11 -11.44 11.21
CA THR A 279 10.34 -11.09 10.00
C THR A 279 10.57 -9.65 9.55
N TYR A 280 10.94 -8.75 10.47
CA TYR A 280 11.34 -7.38 10.15
C TYR A 280 12.74 -7.33 9.54
N VAL A 281 13.69 -8.11 10.10
CA VAL A 281 15.04 -8.26 9.55
C VAL A 281 15.01 -8.83 8.13
N ALA A 282 14.05 -9.71 7.83
CA ALA A 282 13.86 -10.28 6.49
C ALA A 282 13.70 -9.22 5.40
N ALA A 283 13.13 -8.05 5.69
CA ALA A 283 13.00 -6.96 4.72
C ALA A 283 14.37 -6.45 4.22
N PHE A 284 15.33 -6.31 5.14
CA PHE A 284 16.69 -5.86 4.84
C PHE A 284 17.52 -6.98 4.23
N ALA A 285 17.42 -8.20 4.78
CA ALA A 285 18.06 -9.38 4.20
C ALA A 285 17.58 -9.66 2.77
N ASN A 286 16.39 -9.18 2.39
CA ASN A 286 15.86 -9.38 1.05
C ASN A 286 16.73 -8.74 -0.05
N LEU A 287 17.55 -7.74 0.28
CA LEU A 287 18.51 -7.12 -0.64
C LEU A 287 19.62 -8.07 -1.09
N ILE A 288 19.93 -9.10 -0.27
CA ILE A 288 20.95 -10.10 -0.58
C ILE A 288 20.30 -11.23 -1.37
N PRO A 289 20.71 -11.54 -2.61
CA PRO A 289 20.12 -12.63 -3.38
C PRO A 289 20.24 -13.99 -2.66
N ARG A 290 19.26 -14.88 -2.82
CA ARG A 290 19.30 -16.23 -2.21
C ARG A 290 20.47 -17.10 -2.71
N SER A 291 21.08 -16.76 -3.84
CA SER A 291 22.31 -17.43 -4.30
C SER A 291 23.50 -17.17 -3.38
N PHE A 292 23.52 -16.02 -2.70
CA PHE A 292 24.58 -15.65 -1.74
C PHE A 292 24.19 -15.97 -0.30
N TRP A 293 22.89 -15.91 0.03
CA TRP A 293 22.38 -16.25 1.37
C TRP A 293 21.11 -17.13 1.26
N PRO A 294 21.27 -18.45 1.04
CA PRO A 294 20.15 -19.36 0.81
C PRO A 294 19.13 -19.40 1.95
N GLU A 295 19.61 -19.40 3.18
CA GLU A 295 18.87 -19.55 4.44
C GLU A 295 18.35 -18.23 5.01
N LYS A 296 18.49 -17.11 4.29
CA LYS A 296 17.98 -15.81 4.75
C LYS A 296 16.50 -15.89 5.14
N PRO A 297 16.09 -15.14 6.18
CA PRO A 297 14.73 -15.20 6.69
C PRO A 297 13.72 -14.76 5.64
N VAL A 298 12.50 -15.30 5.77
CA VAL A 298 11.32 -14.93 4.96
C VAL A 298 10.47 -13.91 5.69
N GLY A 299 9.61 -13.20 4.97
CA GLY A 299 8.64 -12.27 5.56
C GLY A 299 7.63 -12.97 6.47
N GLY A 300 6.84 -12.18 7.21
CA GLY A 300 5.85 -12.74 8.14
C GLY A 300 4.78 -13.60 7.47
N GLY A 301 4.43 -13.31 6.22
CA GLY A 301 3.39 -14.02 5.50
C GLY A 301 3.65 -15.51 5.25
N PRO A 302 4.81 -15.88 4.67
CA PRO A 302 5.24 -17.27 4.60
C PRO A 302 5.31 -17.98 5.96
N VAL A 303 5.79 -17.27 6.99
CA VAL A 303 5.96 -17.84 8.34
C VAL A 303 4.61 -18.19 8.95
N ILE A 304 3.67 -17.24 9.02
CA ILE A 304 2.35 -17.50 9.61
C ILE A 304 1.56 -18.53 8.81
N LYS A 305 1.72 -18.53 7.48
CA LYS A 305 1.07 -19.51 6.62
C LYS A 305 1.55 -20.93 6.93
N ASN A 306 2.84 -21.12 7.18
CA ASN A 306 3.40 -22.40 7.64
C ASN A 306 3.04 -22.77 9.08
N MET A 307 2.85 -21.79 9.97
CA MET A 307 2.33 -22.05 11.33
C MET A 307 0.91 -22.62 11.28
N ILE A 308 0.04 -22.05 10.42
CA ILE A 308 -1.35 -22.50 10.27
C ILE A 308 -1.44 -23.80 9.47
N TRP A 309 -0.67 -23.92 8.40
CA TRP A 309 -0.63 -25.11 7.53
C TRP A 309 0.83 -25.52 7.29
N PRO A 310 1.39 -26.43 8.10
CA PRO A 310 2.75 -26.89 7.95
C PRO A 310 3.05 -27.39 6.52
N GLY A 311 4.15 -26.89 5.94
CA GLY A 311 4.60 -27.26 4.59
C GLY A 311 3.91 -26.53 3.43
N SER A 312 3.01 -25.57 3.71
CA SER A 312 2.31 -24.78 2.68
C SER A 312 3.17 -23.68 2.03
N TYR A 313 4.34 -23.39 2.60
CA TYR A 313 5.37 -22.58 1.98
C TYR A 313 6.74 -23.24 2.14
N GLN A 314 7.40 -23.55 1.03
CA GLN A 314 8.78 -24.05 1.01
C GLN A 314 9.55 -23.32 -0.09
N VAL A 315 10.72 -22.77 0.25
CA VAL A 315 11.53 -22.03 -0.72
C VAL A 315 11.86 -22.94 -1.91
N GLY A 316 11.57 -22.47 -3.13
CA GLY A 316 11.80 -23.22 -4.36
C GLY A 316 10.68 -24.17 -4.78
N ARG A 317 9.67 -24.42 -3.94
CA ARG A 317 8.51 -25.26 -4.27
C ARG A 317 7.45 -24.50 -5.10
N LYS A 318 6.78 -25.20 -6.01
CA LYS A 318 5.59 -24.71 -6.72
C LYS A 318 4.34 -24.76 -5.83
N GLY A 319 3.32 -23.96 -6.15
CA GLY A 319 2.08 -23.91 -5.35
C GLY A 319 2.26 -23.25 -3.97
N ASN A 320 3.32 -22.46 -3.79
CA ASN A 320 3.52 -21.74 -2.54
C ASN A 320 2.40 -20.72 -2.31
N SER A 321 1.95 -20.62 -1.07
CA SER A 321 0.97 -19.61 -0.65
C SER A 321 1.51 -18.77 0.49
N SER A 322 1.02 -17.55 0.62
CA SER A 322 1.41 -16.62 1.69
C SER A 322 0.19 -15.84 2.16
N LEU A 323 0.20 -15.43 3.42
CA LEU A 323 -0.82 -14.57 4.01
C LEU A 323 -0.26 -13.18 4.24
N THR A 324 -1.10 -12.16 4.17
CA THR A 324 -0.70 -10.82 4.64
C THR A 324 -0.85 -10.78 6.14
N THR A 325 0.25 -10.51 6.86
CA THR A 325 0.23 -10.35 8.32
C THR A 325 -0.43 -9.02 8.68
N GLY A 326 0.04 -7.94 8.08
CA GLY A 326 -0.30 -6.60 8.52
C GLY A 326 0.37 -6.25 9.84
N PHE A 327 0.17 -4.99 10.21
CA PHE A 327 0.83 -4.33 11.32
C PHE A 327 0.79 -5.08 12.66
N PHE A 328 -0.42 -5.42 13.13
CA PHE A 328 -0.61 -6.02 14.45
C PHE A 328 -0.24 -7.50 14.50
N THR A 329 -0.60 -8.27 13.46
CA THR A 329 -0.25 -9.69 13.39
C THR A 329 1.25 -9.89 13.43
N GLU A 330 2.01 -9.12 12.65
CA GLU A 330 3.47 -9.26 12.61
C GLU A 330 4.10 -8.83 13.94
N GLY A 331 3.54 -7.80 14.60
CA GLY A 331 3.92 -7.44 15.96
C GLY A 331 3.69 -8.57 16.96
N LEU A 332 2.52 -9.21 16.92
CA LEU A 332 2.17 -10.34 17.77
C LEU A 332 3.10 -11.53 17.56
N MET A 333 3.41 -11.87 16.30
CA MET A 333 4.34 -12.96 15.97
C MET A 333 5.76 -12.74 16.51
N ASN A 334 6.23 -11.49 16.49
CA ASN A 334 7.61 -11.19 16.89
C ASN A 334 7.76 -10.92 18.38
N PHE A 335 6.77 -10.29 19.03
CA PHE A 335 6.90 -9.75 20.38
C PHE A 335 5.74 -10.13 21.31
N GLY A 336 4.84 -11.02 20.90
CA GLY A 336 3.69 -11.40 21.71
C GLY A 336 2.76 -10.22 21.94
N TYR A 337 2.14 -10.15 23.12
CA TYR A 337 1.28 -9.02 23.50
C TYR A 337 2.02 -7.68 23.51
N LEU A 338 3.34 -7.66 23.76
CA LEU A 338 4.15 -6.43 23.70
C LEU A 338 4.22 -5.86 22.27
N GLY A 339 3.96 -6.66 21.24
CA GLY A 339 3.87 -6.22 19.85
C GLY A 339 2.80 -5.15 19.63
N PHE A 340 1.70 -5.19 20.40
CA PHE A 340 0.64 -4.17 20.38
C PHE A 340 1.04 -2.85 21.05
N LEU A 341 2.24 -2.75 21.62
CA LEU A 341 2.78 -1.52 22.19
C LEU A 341 4.00 -1.05 21.41
N ILE A 342 5.00 -1.93 21.24
CA ILE A 342 6.30 -1.59 20.65
C ILE A 342 6.14 -1.17 19.18
N VAL A 343 5.40 -1.95 18.39
CA VAL A 343 5.27 -1.70 16.95
C VAL A 343 4.51 -0.38 16.68
N PRO A 344 3.33 -0.10 17.30
CA PRO A 344 2.70 1.22 17.31
C PRO A 344 3.63 2.40 17.58
N VAL A 345 4.43 2.32 18.64
CA VAL A 345 5.30 3.42 19.07
C VAL A 345 6.39 3.66 18.05
N LEU A 346 7.12 2.62 17.64
CA LEU A 346 8.17 2.71 16.62
C LEU A 346 7.62 3.21 15.29
N TRP A 347 6.42 2.79 14.92
CA TRP A 347 5.78 3.24 13.70
C TRP A 347 5.38 4.71 13.74
N SER A 348 4.80 5.18 14.84
CA SER A 348 4.48 6.59 15.03
C SER A 348 5.74 7.47 15.00
N LEU A 349 6.85 7.00 15.56
CA LEU A 349 8.15 7.67 15.46
C LEU A 349 8.65 7.76 14.01
N TYR A 350 8.58 6.65 13.26
CA TYR A 350 8.95 6.63 11.85
C TYR A 350 8.09 7.58 11.00
N CYS A 351 6.77 7.55 11.21
CA CYS A 351 5.82 8.48 10.59
C CYS A 351 6.14 9.95 10.92
N LYS A 352 6.59 10.25 12.15
CA LYS A 352 7.10 11.57 12.54
C LYS A 352 8.34 11.99 11.82
N LEU A 353 9.32 11.11 11.73
CA LEU A 353 10.53 11.42 10.99
C LEU A 353 10.18 11.80 9.56
N LEU A 354 9.44 10.94 8.84
CA LEU A 354 9.08 11.17 7.44
C LEU A 354 8.35 12.49 7.23
N ALA A 355 7.37 12.79 8.07
CA ALA A 355 6.53 13.95 7.87
C ALA A 355 7.18 15.25 8.34
N THR A 356 8.08 15.20 9.34
CA THR A 356 8.97 16.32 9.70
C THR A 356 9.91 16.64 8.55
N VAL A 357 10.55 15.61 7.97
CA VAL A 357 11.40 15.77 6.80
C VAL A 357 10.61 16.36 5.64
N ALA A 358 9.42 15.83 5.33
CA ALA A 358 8.54 16.34 4.27
C ALA A 358 8.17 17.81 4.44
N LYS A 359 7.83 18.24 5.67
CA LYS A 359 7.45 19.62 6.01
C LYS A 359 8.61 20.59 5.82
N ASN A 360 9.83 20.16 6.12
CA ASN A 360 11.02 21.01 6.09
C ASN A 360 11.73 21.02 4.73
N GLN A 361 11.29 20.23 3.76
CA GLN A 361 11.85 20.30 2.42
C GLN A 361 11.58 21.66 1.78
N SER A 362 12.52 22.13 0.95
CA SER A 362 12.37 23.32 0.09
C SER A 362 12.23 22.96 -1.40
N ASN A 363 12.41 21.70 -1.76
CA ASN A 363 12.16 21.20 -3.11
C ASN A 363 10.88 20.35 -3.09
N PRO A 364 9.86 20.72 -3.90
CA PRO A 364 8.56 20.07 -3.85
C PRO A 364 8.58 18.61 -4.32
N LEU A 365 9.59 18.17 -5.09
CA LEU A 365 9.74 16.76 -5.44
C LEU A 365 10.23 15.92 -4.26
N TRP A 366 11.15 16.46 -3.44
CA TRP A 366 11.52 15.83 -2.17
C TRP A 366 10.33 15.78 -1.22
N ALA A 367 9.59 16.89 -1.11
CA ALA A 367 8.36 16.93 -0.30
C ALA A 367 7.31 15.90 -0.80
N LEU A 368 7.16 15.74 -2.12
CA LEU A 368 6.31 14.71 -2.73
C LEU A 368 6.79 13.31 -2.33
N ALA A 369 8.08 13.00 -2.46
CA ALA A 369 8.64 11.70 -2.14
C ALA A 369 8.40 11.32 -0.67
N PHE A 370 8.68 12.24 0.27
CA PHE A 370 8.45 11.99 1.69
C PHE A 370 6.96 11.95 2.07
N THR A 371 6.11 12.74 1.40
CA THR A 371 4.66 12.64 1.59
C THR A 371 4.11 11.30 1.08
N PHE A 372 4.61 10.84 -0.07
CA PHE A 372 4.29 9.54 -0.63
C PHE A 372 4.72 8.41 0.32
N LEU A 373 5.97 8.45 0.82
CA LEU A 373 6.47 7.54 1.86
C LEU A 373 5.56 7.50 3.09
N PHE A 374 5.21 8.68 3.61
CA PHE A 374 4.37 8.82 4.78
C PHE A 374 2.97 8.22 4.55
N LEU A 375 2.40 8.39 3.35
CA LEU A 375 1.10 7.82 3.03
C LEU A 375 1.15 6.30 2.89
N GLN A 376 2.16 5.78 2.21
CA GLN A 376 2.39 4.32 2.12
C GLN A 376 2.54 3.73 3.52
N ALA A 377 3.33 4.38 4.39
CA ALA A 377 3.48 3.95 5.77
C ALA A 377 2.14 3.97 6.53
N SER A 378 1.33 5.01 6.34
CA SER A 378 0.06 5.17 7.03
C SER A 378 -1.08 4.27 6.50
N THR A 379 -0.89 3.56 5.37
CA THR A 379 -1.96 2.79 4.73
C THR A 379 -1.53 1.38 4.34
N ALA A 380 -0.46 1.23 3.56
CA ALA A 380 -0.06 -0.05 3.01
C ALA A 380 0.44 -1.02 4.09
N PHE A 381 1.17 -0.55 5.10
CA PHE A 381 1.69 -1.42 6.16
C PHE A 381 0.61 -1.92 7.15
N MET A 382 -0.51 -1.20 7.28
CA MET A 382 -1.63 -1.68 8.12
C MET A 382 -2.16 -3.03 7.66
N TYR A 383 -2.12 -3.26 6.35
CA TYR A 383 -2.62 -4.48 5.75
C TYR A 383 -1.51 -5.44 5.29
N GLY A 384 -0.42 -4.92 4.69
CA GLY A 384 0.65 -5.73 4.11
C GLY A 384 1.67 -6.24 5.13
N GLU A 385 2.37 -7.32 4.79
CA GLU A 385 3.56 -7.74 5.56
C GLU A 385 4.71 -6.73 5.41
N PHE A 386 5.58 -6.63 6.42
CA PHE A 386 6.64 -5.64 6.47
C PHE A 386 7.62 -5.76 5.30
N LEU A 387 8.06 -6.97 4.96
CA LEU A 387 8.96 -7.22 3.82
C LEU A 387 8.38 -6.72 2.51
N GLY A 388 7.13 -7.09 2.21
CA GLY A 388 6.44 -6.67 0.99
C GLY A 388 6.20 -5.17 0.94
N PHE A 389 5.88 -4.56 2.09
CA PHE A 389 5.78 -3.12 2.25
C PHE A 389 7.12 -2.42 1.96
N PHE A 390 8.19 -2.87 2.61
CA PHE A 390 9.53 -2.29 2.49
C PHE A 390 10.04 -2.35 1.04
N ALA A 391 9.98 -3.52 0.40
CA ALA A 391 10.42 -3.69 -0.98
C ALA A 391 9.65 -2.80 -1.95
N ARG A 392 8.33 -2.67 -1.76
CA ARG A 392 7.50 -1.76 -2.56
C ARG A 392 7.87 -0.31 -2.32
N VAL A 393 8.03 0.11 -1.07
CA VAL A 393 8.38 1.48 -0.72
C VAL A 393 9.70 1.90 -1.34
N VAL A 394 10.75 1.08 -1.19
CA VAL A 394 12.08 1.38 -1.75
C VAL A 394 11.97 1.58 -3.27
N LEU A 395 11.33 0.65 -3.99
CA LEU A 395 11.24 0.74 -5.45
C LEU A 395 10.27 1.79 -5.96
N SER A 396 9.22 2.14 -5.21
CA SER A 396 8.26 3.18 -5.61
C SER A 396 8.80 4.59 -5.39
N VAL A 397 9.66 4.78 -4.39
CA VAL A 397 10.16 6.10 -3.99
C VAL A 397 11.43 6.45 -4.75
N PHE A 398 12.30 5.46 -4.99
CA PHE A 398 13.53 5.62 -5.75
C PHE A 398 13.38 6.48 -7.04
N PRO A 399 12.45 6.20 -7.97
CA PRO A 399 12.30 7.01 -9.17
C PRO A 399 11.94 8.48 -8.89
N VAL A 400 11.16 8.76 -7.84
CA VAL A 400 10.82 10.15 -7.46
C VAL A 400 12.05 10.89 -6.92
N LEU A 401 12.89 10.19 -6.14
CA LEU A 401 14.16 10.75 -5.64
C LEU A 401 15.12 11.05 -6.79
N VAL A 402 15.20 10.18 -7.79
CA VAL A 402 16.03 10.41 -8.99
C VAL A 402 15.59 11.66 -9.74
N ILE A 403 14.28 11.85 -9.98
CA ILE A 403 13.79 13.10 -10.58
C ILE A 403 14.14 14.30 -9.70
N ALA A 404 13.96 14.18 -8.38
CA ALA A 404 14.26 15.27 -7.45
C ALA A 404 15.74 15.69 -7.49
N MET A 405 16.66 14.73 -7.56
CA MET A 405 18.11 14.98 -7.69
C MET A 405 18.46 15.64 -9.02
N LEU A 406 17.96 15.09 -10.14
CA LEU A 406 18.19 15.68 -11.47
C LEU A 406 17.67 17.12 -11.54
N MET A 407 16.45 17.36 -11.06
CA MET A 407 15.84 18.69 -11.04
C MET A 407 16.57 19.69 -10.13
N SER A 408 17.19 19.21 -9.04
CA SER A 408 18.03 20.06 -8.19
C SER A 408 19.33 20.46 -8.88
N ALA A 409 19.95 19.55 -9.64
CA ALA A 409 21.20 19.84 -10.36
C ALA A 409 21.01 20.97 -11.39
N PHE A 410 19.90 20.95 -12.14
CA PHE A 410 19.57 21.98 -13.14
C PHE A 410 19.13 23.34 -12.55
N ARG A 411 19.07 23.50 -11.23
CA ARG A 411 18.72 24.77 -10.57
C ARG A 411 19.93 25.53 -10.03
N LEU A 412 21.07 24.87 -9.87
CA LEU A 412 22.24 25.45 -9.20
C LEU A 412 22.92 26.51 -10.08
N ASP A 413 22.85 26.34 -11.41
CA ASP A 413 23.46 27.26 -12.39
C ASP A 413 22.92 28.71 -12.29
N ASP A 414 21.76 28.93 -11.67
CA ASP A 414 21.10 30.25 -11.68
C ASP A 414 21.33 31.11 -10.44
N SER A 415 21.94 30.51 -9.41
CA SER A 415 22.23 31.24 -8.17
C SER A 415 23.52 32.06 -8.25
N GLU A 416 24.33 31.85 -9.29
CA GLU A 416 25.56 32.61 -9.53
C GLU A 416 25.28 33.96 -10.22
N ASP A 417 24.29 34.03 -11.12
CA ASP A 417 23.96 35.26 -11.86
C ASP A 417 23.23 36.35 -11.04
N ASN A 418 22.80 36.06 -9.80
CA ASN A 418 22.14 37.05 -8.91
C ASN A 418 23.06 37.56 -7.79
N LYS A 419 24.37 37.28 -7.85
CA LYS A 419 25.37 37.81 -6.90
C LYS A 419 26.26 38.92 -7.46
N SER A 420 26.05 39.34 -8.70
CA SER A 420 26.59 40.57 -9.28
C SER A 420 25.54 41.67 -9.28
#